data_AF-A0A932UEU9-F1
#
_entry.id   AF-A0A932UEU9-F1
#
_cell.length_a   1.000
_cell.length_b   1.000
_cell.length_c   1.000
_cell.angle_alpha   90.00
_cell.angle_beta   90.00
_cell.angle_gamma   90.00
#
_symmetry.space_group_name_H-M   'P 1'
#
loop_
_entity.id
_entity.type
_entity.pdbx_description
1 polymer ?
#
loop_
_entity_poly.entity_id
_entity_poly.type
_entity_poly.pdbx_seq_one_letter_code
_entity_poly.pdbx_strand_id
1 'polypeptide(L)'
;MRITSQIGDSPTFRCLQERFVEGATIAGTSAGAAAMPETMLFSGPNEESNKISALGMAPGLGLIRDVVIDSHFAERGRFGRLFGAVAQNPKNLGIGLDEDTAIVIERDHAFRVLGSGAVYVVDGTGISFSSLSEVHPEGVVSLHDVKLHVLGDGDCFDLAHKQPIQPSPAKLTAADA
;
A
#
# COMPACT_ATOMS: atom_id res chain seq x y z
N MET A 1 2.91 18.02 -2.84
CA MET A 1 1.71 17.63 -2.07
C MET A 1 0.57 18.60 -2.36
N ARG A 2 -0.33 18.29 -3.28
CA ARG A 2 -1.48 19.16 -3.62
C ARG A 2 -2.80 18.66 -3.00
N ILE A 3 -3.05 17.36 -3.05
CA ILE A 3 -4.31 16.76 -2.54
C ILE A 3 -4.46 17.02 -1.04
N THR A 4 -3.53 16.53 -0.22
CA THR A 4 -3.62 16.65 1.24
C THR A 4 -3.54 18.09 1.74
N SER A 5 -2.78 18.96 1.06
CA SER A 5 -2.65 20.38 1.45
C SER A 5 -3.84 21.26 1.06
N GLN A 6 -4.58 20.89 0.02
CA GLN A 6 -5.76 21.65 -0.42
C GLN A 6 -7.06 21.10 0.16
N ILE A 7 -7.11 19.79 0.44
CA ILE A 7 -8.33 19.11 0.85
C ILE A 7 -8.30 18.77 2.34
N GLY A 8 -7.15 18.46 2.94
CA GLY A 8 -7.05 18.10 4.37
C GLY A 8 -7.72 19.14 5.29
N ASP A 9 -8.54 18.67 6.23
CA ASP A 9 -9.34 19.45 7.19
C ASP A 9 -10.30 20.52 6.60
N SER A 10 -10.42 20.58 5.28
CA SER A 10 -11.39 21.44 4.60
C SER A 10 -12.84 20.99 4.86
N PRO A 11 -13.83 21.88 4.72
CA PRO A 11 -15.24 21.50 4.73
C PRO A 11 -15.58 20.41 3.70
N THR A 12 -14.90 20.45 2.53
CA THR A 12 -15.04 19.43 1.49
C THR A 12 -14.61 18.06 1.99
N PHE A 13 -13.47 18.00 2.69
CA PHE A 13 -12.97 16.73 3.24
C PHE A 13 -13.86 16.19 4.35
N ARG A 14 -14.36 17.05 5.24
CA ARG A 14 -15.35 16.65 6.26
C ARG A 14 -16.61 16.07 5.60
N CYS A 15 -17.13 16.71 4.56
CA CYS A 15 -18.25 16.17 3.79
C CYS A 15 -17.93 14.80 3.16
N LEU A 16 -16.75 14.64 2.55
CA LEU A 16 -16.31 13.35 2.00
C LEU A 16 -16.24 12.27 3.08
N GLN A 17 -15.68 12.57 4.26
CA GLN A 17 -15.62 11.65 5.39
C GLN A 17 -17.01 11.27 5.91
N GLU A 18 -17.91 12.24 6.06
CA GLU A 18 -19.30 12.00 6.46
C GLU A 18 -20.01 11.06 5.48
N ARG A 19 -19.92 11.35 4.18
CA ARG A 19 -20.50 10.50 3.13
C ARG A 19 -19.87 9.10 3.11
N PHE A 20 -18.57 8.99 3.32
CA PHE A 20 -17.88 7.70 3.40
C PHE A 20 -18.38 6.86 4.57
N VAL A 21 -18.53 7.47 5.76
CA VAL A 21 -19.10 6.81 6.94
C VAL A 21 -20.57 6.39 6.70
N GLU A 22 -21.33 7.16 5.93
CA GLU A 22 -22.69 6.81 5.50
C GLU A 22 -22.73 5.69 4.43
N GLY A 23 -21.58 5.29 3.89
CA GLY A 23 -21.45 4.18 2.93
C GLY A 23 -21.22 4.59 1.48
N ALA A 24 -20.90 5.86 1.21
CA ALA A 24 -20.43 6.27 -0.11
C ALA A 24 -19.05 5.67 -0.40
N THR A 25 -18.82 5.27 -1.66
CA THR A 25 -17.50 4.83 -2.13
C THR A 25 -16.60 6.03 -2.39
N ILE A 26 -15.37 5.98 -1.86
CA ILE A 26 -14.29 6.89 -2.25
C ILE A 26 -13.29 6.11 -3.12
N ALA A 27 -12.88 6.69 -4.24
CA ALA A 27 -11.88 6.13 -5.12
C ALA A 27 -10.76 7.14 -5.41
N GLY A 28 -9.54 6.64 -5.60
CA GLY A 28 -8.37 7.46 -5.92
C GLY A 28 -7.39 6.69 -6.77
N THR A 29 -6.82 7.36 -7.78
CA THR A 29 -5.80 6.80 -8.67
C THR A 29 -4.47 7.54 -8.47
N SER A 30 -3.35 6.83 -8.63
CA SER A 30 -2.00 7.39 -8.51
C SER A 30 -1.81 8.16 -7.19
N ALA A 31 -1.57 9.48 -7.25
CA ALA A 31 -1.47 10.34 -6.06
C ALA A 31 -2.73 10.31 -5.15
N GLY A 32 -3.91 10.05 -5.72
CA GLY A 32 -5.14 9.86 -4.94
C GLY A 32 -5.11 8.58 -4.12
N ALA A 33 -4.57 7.48 -4.67
CA ALA A 33 -4.40 6.23 -3.95
C ALA A 33 -3.38 6.37 -2.80
N ALA A 34 -2.22 6.99 -3.09
CA ALA A 34 -1.20 7.25 -2.08
C ALA A 34 -1.68 8.16 -0.93
N ALA A 35 -2.67 9.03 -1.19
CA ALA A 35 -3.24 9.90 -0.18
C ALA A 35 -4.32 9.24 0.69
N MET A 36 -4.86 8.07 0.34
CA MET A 36 -5.94 7.42 1.12
C MET A 36 -5.54 7.04 2.55
N PRO A 37 -4.32 6.49 2.81
CA PRO A 37 -3.97 6.04 4.15
C PRO A 37 -3.73 7.19 5.13
N GLU A 38 -3.57 6.89 6.43
CA GLU A 38 -3.12 7.87 7.43
C GLU A 38 -1.70 8.38 7.13
N THR A 39 -0.85 7.51 6.57
CA THR A 39 0.51 7.84 6.18
C THR A 39 0.67 7.75 4.66
N MET A 40 0.98 8.87 4.01
CA MET A 40 1.21 8.97 2.58
C MET A 40 2.71 8.92 2.26
N LEU A 41 3.11 7.97 1.42
CA LEU A 41 4.43 7.92 0.80
C LEU A 41 4.40 8.78 -0.47
N PHE A 42 5.01 9.97 -0.42
CA PHE A 42 4.92 10.94 -1.53
C PHE A 42 6.24 11.18 -2.27
N SER A 43 7.37 10.77 -1.70
CA SER A 43 8.70 10.91 -2.31
C SER A 43 9.61 9.74 -1.95
N GLY A 44 10.56 9.45 -2.82
CA GLY A 44 11.55 8.39 -2.69
C GLY A 44 12.13 8.04 -4.05
N PRO A 45 13.39 7.57 -4.12
CA PRO A 45 14.03 7.21 -5.38
C PRO A 45 13.22 6.12 -6.10
N ASN A 46 13.09 6.24 -7.42
CA ASN A 46 12.39 5.26 -8.25
C ASN A 46 13.35 4.11 -8.64
N GLU A 47 14.57 4.42 -9.10
CA GLU A 47 15.44 3.43 -9.76
C GLU A 47 16.62 2.94 -8.91
N GLU A 48 16.93 3.62 -7.80
CA GLU A 48 17.99 3.20 -6.88
C GLU A 48 17.39 2.48 -5.68
N SER A 49 17.00 1.21 -5.86
CA SER A 49 16.37 0.36 -4.83
C SER A 49 17.15 0.29 -3.51
N ASN A 50 18.47 0.51 -3.59
CA ASN A 50 19.38 0.45 -2.45
C ASN A 50 19.38 1.74 -1.61
N LYS A 51 18.96 2.89 -2.15
CA LYS A 51 18.93 4.18 -1.43
C LYS A 51 17.59 4.39 -0.74
N ILE A 52 17.41 3.67 0.35
CA ILE A 52 16.16 3.66 1.13
C ILE A 52 16.06 4.90 2.08
N SER A 53 17.11 5.72 2.16
CA SER A 53 17.26 6.82 3.14
C SER A 53 16.49 8.11 2.82
N ALA A 54 16.02 8.32 1.59
CA ALA A 54 15.40 9.58 1.14
C ALA A 54 13.88 9.47 0.93
N LEU A 55 13.16 8.85 1.87
CA LEU A 55 11.70 8.74 1.81
C LEU A 55 11.02 10.02 2.29
N GLY A 56 10.06 10.49 1.51
CA GLY A 56 9.14 11.55 1.93
C GLY A 56 7.83 10.92 2.39
N MET A 57 7.58 10.98 3.69
CA MET A 57 6.34 10.56 4.33
C MET A 57 5.59 11.80 4.84
N ALA A 58 4.28 11.82 4.69
CA ALA A 58 3.42 12.90 5.17
C ALA A 58 2.08 12.35 5.67
N PRO A 59 1.32 13.12 6.47
CA PRO A 59 -0.07 12.77 6.76
C PRO A 59 -0.88 12.66 5.47
N GLY A 60 -1.63 11.57 5.33
CA GLY A 60 -2.61 11.36 4.27
C GLY A 60 -4.02 11.78 4.72
N LEU A 61 -5.04 11.22 4.07
CA LEU A 61 -6.45 11.46 4.34
C LEU A 61 -7.00 10.56 5.45
N GLY A 62 -6.28 9.51 5.87
CA GLY A 62 -6.70 8.67 6.99
C GLY A 62 -7.99 7.90 6.76
N LEU A 63 -8.31 7.58 5.50
CA LEU A 63 -9.45 6.73 5.13
C LEU A 63 -9.12 5.23 5.30
N ILE A 64 -7.83 4.89 5.28
CA ILE A 64 -7.32 3.53 5.50
C ILE A 64 -6.23 3.60 6.59
N ARG A 65 -6.30 2.69 7.56
CA ARG A 65 -5.35 2.62 8.68
C ARG A 65 -4.30 1.56 8.45
N ASP A 66 -3.16 1.72 9.12
CA ASP A 66 -2.09 0.71 9.20
C ASP A 66 -1.57 0.21 7.83
N VAL A 67 -1.64 1.07 6.81
CA VAL A 67 -1.09 0.81 5.47
C VAL A 67 -0.34 2.03 4.93
N VAL A 68 0.57 1.79 4.00
CA VAL A 68 1.14 2.79 3.08
C VAL A 68 0.95 2.30 1.67
N ILE A 69 0.49 3.17 0.76
CA ILE A 69 0.19 2.80 -0.63
C ILE A 69 1.17 3.51 -1.56
N ASP A 70 1.71 2.74 -2.49
CA ASP A 70 2.50 3.21 -3.61
C ASP A 70 1.87 2.74 -4.94
N SER A 71 1.93 3.57 -5.97
CA SER A 71 1.28 3.35 -7.28
C SER A 71 2.30 3.40 -8.43
N HIS A 72 1.99 2.84 -9.60
CA HIS A 72 2.97 2.66 -10.70
C HIS A 72 4.20 1.90 -10.20
N PHE A 73 3.94 0.83 -9.45
CA PHE A 73 4.89 0.26 -8.52
C PHE A 73 6.00 -0.52 -9.24
N ALA A 74 5.69 -1.62 -9.92
CA ALA A 74 6.69 -2.41 -10.62
C ALA A 74 7.28 -1.65 -11.81
N GLU A 75 6.48 -0.85 -12.52
CA GLU A 75 6.88 -0.10 -13.72
C GLU A 75 7.99 0.91 -13.42
N ARG A 76 8.08 1.37 -12.18
CA ARG A 76 9.06 2.37 -11.74
C ARG A 76 10.09 1.83 -10.76
N GLY A 77 10.19 0.50 -10.59
CA GLY A 77 11.19 -0.12 -9.71
C GLY A 77 11.02 0.22 -8.22
N ARG A 78 9.82 0.53 -7.75
CA ARG A 78 9.56 1.17 -6.45
C ARG A 78 9.64 0.24 -5.23
N PHE A 79 10.14 -0.98 -5.41
CA PHE A 79 10.35 -1.93 -4.31
C PHE A 79 11.20 -1.35 -3.18
N GLY A 80 12.34 -0.74 -3.50
CA GLY A 80 13.27 -0.23 -2.47
C GLY A 80 12.62 0.78 -1.53
N ARG A 81 11.84 1.72 -2.08
CA ARG A 81 11.18 2.74 -1.27
C ARG A 81 10.00 2.21 -0.45
N LEU A 82 9.25 1.23 -0.98
CA LEU A 82 8.16 0.61 -0.24
C LEU A 82 8.70 -0.28 0.90
N PHE A 83 9.74 -1.08 0.64
CA PHE A 83 10.45 -1.83 1.69
C PHE A 83 10.99 -0.89 2.77
N GLY A 84 11.55 0.25 2.37
CA GLY A 84 11.95 1.28 3.31
C GLY A 84 10.86 1.85 4.17
N ALA A 85 9.72 2.20 3.56
CA ALA A 85 8.58 2.75 4.28
C ALA A 85 8.08 1.74 5.34
N VAL A 86 8.01 0.46 4.97
CA VAL A 86 7.63 -0.62 5.89
C VAL A 86 8.71 -0.85 6.95
N ALA A 87 9.99 -0.84 6.61
CA ALA A 87 11.05 -1.05 7.60
C ALA A 87 11.22 0.14 8.56
N GLN A 88 10.89 1.37 8.14
CA GLN A 88 10.80 2.54 9.02
C GLN A 88 9.60 2.47 9.97
N ASN A 89 8.49 1.84 9.55
CA ASN A 89 7.31 1.61 10.38
C ASN A 89 6.69 0.23 10.13
N PRO A 90 7.22 -0.85 10.76
CA PRO A 90 6.79 -2.23 10.52
C PRO A 90 5.33 -2.54 10.89
N LYS A 91 4.67 -1.62 11.61
CA LYS A 91 3.23 -1.72 11.88
C LYS A 91 2.42 -1.65 10.58
N ASN A 92 2.85 -0.79 9.66
CA ASN A 92 2.15 -0.56 8.40
C ASN A 92 2.41 -1.70 7.41
N LEU A 93 1.36 -2.14 6.71
CA LEU A 93 1.52 -2.91 5.48
C LEU A 93 1.91 -1.98 4.33
N GLY A 94 2.91 -2.36 3.56
CA GLY A 94 3.22 -1.71 2.29
C GLY A 94 2.40 -2.31 1.18
N ILE A 95 1.65 -1.49 0.44
CA ILE A 95 0.85 -1.92 -0.71
C ILE A 95 1.40 -1.24 -1.96
N GLY A 96 2.00 -2.02 -2.85
CA GLY A 96 2.41 -1.58 -4.18
C GLY A 96 1.33 -1.93 -5.20
N LEU A 97 0.81 -0.93 -5.91
CA LEU A 97 -0.17 -1.08 -6.98
C LEU A 97 0.51 -0.84 -8.34
N ASP A 98 0.47 -1.83 -9.21
CA ASP A 98 0.85 -1.66 -10.61
C ASP A 98 -0.14 -0.78 -11.38
N GLU A 99 0.22 -0.40 -12.60
CA GLU A 99 -0.70 0.26 -13.51
C GLU A 99 -1.89 -0.64 -13.86
N ASP A 100 -3.01 -0.01 -14.24
CA ASP A 100 -4.26 -0.72 -14.58
C ASP A 100 -4.73 -1.73 -13.51
N THR A 101 -4.40 -1.45 -12.25
CA THR A 101 -4.67 -2.32 -11.09
C THR A 101 -5.21 -1.50 -9.93
N ALA A 102 -6.19 -2.04 -9.22
CA ALA A 102 -6.82 -1.43 -8.06
C ALA A 102 -7.09 -2.47 -6.96
N ILE A 103 -7.24 -1.96 -5.75
CA ILE A 103 -7.83 -2.72 -4.63
C ILE A 103 -9.17 -2.09 -4.26
N VAL A 104 -10.17 -2.94 -4.04
CA VAL A 104 -11.45 -2.53 -3.45
C VAL A 104 -11.47 -3.03 -2.02
N ILE A 105 -11.44 -2.11 -1.07
CA ILE A 105 -11.50 -2.41 0.36
C ILE A 105 -12.97 -2.42 0.77
N GLU A 106 -13.44 -3.56 1.25
CA GLU A 106 -14.79 -3.74 1.77
C GLU A 106 -14.84 -3.42 3.28
N ARG A 107 -16.04 -3.36 3.85
CA ARG A 107 -16.24 -2.99 5.27
C ARG A 107 -15.63 -3.98 6.27
N ASP A 108 -15.28 -5.18 5.84
CA ASP A 108 -14.69 -6.24 6.66
C ASP A 108 -13.16 -6.16 6.77
N HIS A 109 -12.56 -5.05 6.32
CA HIS A 109 -11.10 -4.86 6.27
C HIS A 109 -10.38 -5.85 5.37
N ALA A 110 -11.10 -6.57 4.49
CA ALA A 110 -10.49 -7.28 3.38
C ALA A 110 -10.48 -6.40 2.13
N PHE A 111 -9.53 -6.65 1.24
CA PHE A 111 -9.58 -6.10 -0.11
C PHE A 111 -9.61 -7.19 -1.16
N ARG A 112 -10.20 -6.87 -2.31
CA ARG A 112 -10.11 -7.65 -3.55
C ARG A 112 -9.31 -6.88 -4.58
N VAL A 113 -8.42 -7.57 -5.29
CA VAL A 113 -7.67 -7.04 -6.43
C VAL A 113 -8.55 -7.02 -7.66
N LEU A 114 -8.49 -5.92 -8.42
CA LEU A 114 -9.09 -5.76 -9.73
C LEU A 114 -8.03 -5.27 -10.72
N GLY A 115 -8.03 -5.79 -11.93
CA GLY A 115 -7.24 -5.24 -13.04
C GLY A 115 -6.16 -6.20 -13.56
N SER A 116 -5.33 -5.71 -14.48
CA SER A 116 -4.45 -6.58 -15.27
C SER A 116 -3.02 -6.74 -14.72
N GLY A 117 -2.60 -5.88 -13.79
CA GLY A 117 -1.31 -5.95 -13.12
C GLY A 117 -1.39 -6.66 -11.76
N ALA A 118 -0.39 -6.42 -10.91
CA ALA A 118 -0.28 -7.05 -9.60
C ALA A 118 -0.41 -6.06 -8.44
N VAL A 119 -0.82 -6.61 -7.29
CA VAL A 119 -0.77 -5.94 -5.98
C VAL A 119 0.27 -6.63 -5.12
N TYR A 120 1.24 -5.86 -4.65
CA TYR A 120 2.33 -6.33 -3.79
C TYR A 120 2.04 -5.93 -2.36
N VAL A 121 1.92 -6.91 -1.47
CA VAL A 121 1.74 -6.65 -0.04
C VAL A 121 3.01 -7.01 0.71
N VAL A 122 3.67 -5.99 1.24
CA VAL A 122 4.89 -6.07 2.04
C VAL A 122 4.52 -5.98 3.51
N ASP A 123 4.81 -7.03 4.27
CA ASP A 123 4.59 -7.10 5.71
C ASP A 123 5.92 -7.13 6.46
N GLY A 124 6.18 -6.05 7.21
CA GLY A 124 7.39 -5.86 7.99
C GLY A 124 7.32 -6.39 9.42
N THR A 125 6.18 -6.92 9.86
CA THR A 125 6.00 -7.32 11.27
C THR A 125 6.96 -8.40 11.75
N GLY A 126 7.48 -9.21 10.82
CA GLY A 126 8.45 -10.28 11.08
C GLY A 126 9.91 -9.91 10.84
N ILE A 127 10.24 -8.64 10.53
CA ILE A 127 11.62 -8.21 10.25
C ILE A 127 12.52 -8.51 11.46
N SER A 128 13.51 -9.37 11.26
CA SER A 128 14.45 -9.79 12.30
C SER A 128 15.68 -8.89 12.40
N PHE A 129 16.01 -8.18 11.32
CA PHE A 129 17.13 -7.25 11.23
C PHE A 129 16.87 -6.15 10.19
N SER A 130 17.25 -4.92 10.53
CA SER A 130 17.24 -3.77 9.62
C SER A 130 18.46 -2.89 9.85
N SER A 131 19.22 -2.60 8.80
CA SER A 131 20.34 -1.66 8.87
C SER A 131 19.92 -0.19 8.75
N LEU A 132 18.60 0.12 8.70
CA LEU A 132 18.10 1.49 8.53
C LEU A 132 18.43 2.44 9.70
N SER A 133 18.53 1.90 10.92
CA SER A 133 18.89 2.68 12.11
C SER A 133 20.39 2.97 12.19
N GLU A 134 21.21 2.19 11.49
CA GLU A 134 22.66 2.34 11.47
C GLU A 134 23.06 3.34 10.38
N VAL A 135 23.40 4.53 10.85
CA VAL A 135 23.66 5.76 10.10
C VAL A 135 24.67 5.55 8.96
N HIS A 136 24.17 5.34 7.75
CA HIS A 136 24.76 5.87 6.51
C HIS A 136 23.64 6.15 5.49
N PRO A 137 23.34 7.43 5.19
CA PRO A 137 22.36 7.78 4.14
C PRO A 137 22.81 7.32 2.74
N GLU A 138 24.07 6.93 2.60
CA GLU A 138 24.71 6.43 1.38
C GLU A 138 25.13 4.96 1.62
N GLY A 139 24.31 4.01 1.19
CA GLY A 139 24.62 2.58 1.36
C GLY A 139 23.46 1.67 0.99
N VAL A 140 23.75 0.38 0.78
CA VAL A 140 22.72 -0.65 0.59
C VAL A 140 22.09 -0.96 1.93
N VAL A 141 20.77 -0.93 2.00
CA VAL A 141 20.03 -1.30 3.20
C VAL A 141 19.79 -2.81 3.23
N SER A 142 20.12 -3.44 4.35
CA SER A 142 19.85 -4.84 4.62
C SER A 142 18.56 -4.97 5.43
N LEU A 143 17.65 -5.83 4.94
CA LEU A 143 16.42 -6.22 5.61
C LEU A 143 16.32 -7.73 5.59
N HIS A 144 16.10 -8.36 6.75
CA HIS A 144 15.91 -9.80 6.86
C HIS A 144 14.46 -10.13 7.22
N ASP A 145 13.97 -11.26 6.72
CA ASP A 145 12.65 -11.82 7.04
C ASP A 145 11.46 -10.90 6.73
N VAL A 146 11.54 -10.18 5.60
CA VAL A 146 10.42 -9.41 5.05
C VAL A 146 9.46 -10.38 4.35
N LYS A 147 8.18 -10.33 4.71
CA LYS A 147 7.15 -11.15 4.05
C LYS A 147 6.56 -10.37 2.88
N LEU A 148 6.51 -11.01 1.71
CA LEU A 148 5.93 -10.46 0.48
C LEU A 148 4.82 -11.38 -0.03
N HIS A 149 3.68 -10.79 -0.33
CA HIS A 149 2.62 -11.41 -1.13
C HIS A 149 2.49 -10.67 -2.46
N VAL A 150 2.24 -11.42 -3.53
CA VAL A 150 1.92 -10.89 -4.85
C VAL A 150 0.57 -11.45 -5.23
N LEU A 151 -0.38 -10.55 -5.52
CA LEU A 151 -1.78 -10.87 -5.73
C LEU A 151 -2.21 -10.39 -7.13
N GLY A 152 -2.91 -11.25 -7.86
CA GLY A 152 -3.47 -10.95 -9.18
C GLY A 152 -4.97 -10.67 -9.13
N ASP A 153 -5.58 -10.46 -10.30
CA ASP A 153 -7.02 -10.21 -10.42
C ASP A 153 -7.86 -11.25 -9.66
N GLY A 154 -8.82 -10.77 -8.87
CA GLY A 154 -9.73 -11.62 -8.10
C GLY A 154 -9.16 -12.18 -6.79
N ASP A 155 -7.86 -12.08 -6.55
CA ASP A 155 -7.27 -12.43 -5.25
C ASP A 155 -7.79 -11.48 -4.16
N CYS A 156 -7.95 -12.03 -2.96
CA CYS A 156 -8.39 -11.29 -1.79
C CYS A 156 -7.34 -11.34 -0.68
N PHE A 157 -7.29 -10.30 0.14
CA PHE A 157 -6.36 -10.18 1.26
C PHE A 157 -7.03 -9.57 2.48
N ASP A 158 -6.78 -10.16 3.65
CA ASP A 158 -7.26 -9.69 4.94
C ASP A 158 -6.23 -8.74 5.57
N LEU A 159 -6.56 -7.45 5.68
CA LEU A 159 -5.67 -6.44 6.25
C LEU A 159 -5.48 -6.59 7.77
N ALA A 160 -6.48 -7.15 8.48
CA ALA A 160 -6.43 -7.32 9.92
C ALA A 160 -5.50 -8.47 10.32
N HIS A 161 -5.58 -9.60 9.60
CA HIS A 161 -4.72 -10.76 9.84
C HIS A 161 -3.42 -10.75 9.02
N LYS A 162 -3.30 -9.82 8.07
CA LYS A 162 -2.14 -9.67 7.17
C LYS A 162 -1.87 -10.94 6.35
N GLN A 163 -2.92 -11.53 5.76
CA GLN A 163 -2.81 -12.77 4.98
C GLN A 163 -3.71 -12.79 3.74
N PRO A 164 -3.29 -13.45 2.65
CA PRO A 164 -4.17 -13.75 1.53
C PRO A 164 -5.34 -14.63 1.98
N ILE A 165 -6.53 -14.34 1.47
CA ILE A 165 -7.71 -15.17 1.68
C ILE A 165 -7.69 -16.24 0.60
N GLN A 166 -7.45 -17.49 0.99
CA GLN A 166 -7.50 -18.59 0.03
C GLN A 166 -8.90 -18.72 -0.56
N PRO A 167 -9.04 -18.79 -1.90
CA PRO A 167 -10.33 -19.10 -2.49
C PRO A 167 -10.78 -20.48 -2.00
N SER A 168 -12.01 -20.55 -1.47
CA SER A 168 -12.63 -21.84 -1.16
C SER A 168 -12.66 -22.69 -2.43
N PRO A 169 -12.26 -23.98 -2.39
CA PRO A 169 -12.14 -24.84 -3.58
C PRO A 169 -13.44 -25.04 -4.38
N ALA A 170 -14.57 -24.48 -3.95
CA ALA A 170 -15.87 -24.59 -4.61
C ALA A 170 -16.03 -23.79 -5.91
N LYS A 171 -15.02 -23.03 -6.38
CA LYS A 171 -15.13 -22.21 -7.61
C LYS A 171 -14.25 -22.64 -8.79
N LEU A 172 -13.54 -23.77 -8.68
CA LEU A 172 -12.67 -24.28 -9.76
C LEU A 172 -13.38 -25.16 -10.81
N THR A 173 -14.72 -25.24 -10.84
CA THR A 173 -15.43 -26.20 -11.72
C THR A 173 -16.40 -25.59 -12.73
N ALA A 174 -16.20 -24.36 -13.20
CA ALA A 174 -17.12 -23.76 -14.17
C ALA A 174 -16.49 -23.06 -15.38
N ALA A 175 -15.23 -23.35 -15.71
CA ALA A 175 -14.58 -22.77 -16.90
C ALA A 175 -13.88 -23.77 -17.85
N ASP A 176 -13.86 -25.07 -17.54
CA ASP A 176 -13.22 -26.10 -18.40
C ASP A 176 -14.23 -27.12 -18.97
N ALA A 177 -15.39 -26.66 -19.45
CA ALA A 177 -16.33 -27.50 -20.21
C ALA A 177 -16.83 -26.80 -21.48
#